data_AF-A0AAN7WMZ7-F1
#
_entry.id   AF-A0AAN7WMZ7-F1
#
_cell.length_a   1.000
_cell.length_b   1.000
_cell.length_c   1.000
_cell.angle_alpha   90.00
_cell.angle_beta   90.00
_cell.angle_gamma   90.00
#
_symmetry.space_group_name_H-M   'P 1'
#
loop_
_entity.id
_entity.type
_entity.pdbx_description
1 polymer ?
#
loop_
_entity_poly.entity_id
_entity_poly.type
_entity_poly.pdbx_seq_one_letter_code
_entity_poly.pdbx_strand_id
1 'polypeptide(L)'
;MSSNRPRIITARAPVLPQQTTPEQRYWRQYSSAQLVKEHNAVTHISFNPQSPYDFAVTSSTRIQLFSSKTRQVIKTFSRFKDVVYSASFRADGKLLVAGDATGLVSIYDSYNPRNILVSINASTHPTHVTKFHQHDNKTLITASDDRLTRVWDISHPYEPQLELSGATDYIRSLCFIPNAPHLVATGSYDNFVRLYDTRSKSNKPIFQLNHGNPIENVISISPTQLVSCGGTSFKVWDLTHNSTLFERGNFNKTVTCLDYIEKFNAPMNSALIASSLDGHVKVFDPLDNFKVKFGWKFSSAVLSCAISPSIMGDDSNNGGILGSKEDLNARMNRHLVVGMSSGLLAIRTKKGSIVKTKEAKAKLMESQLASQSTPKSNNFKRMMRGLDYNGDQENIIHNDTSKPQQQQRRIRPFERCINKFKWSEALDCAFVPGMAKELTVTILQELRKRGKIRVALYNRDETTLEPLLNWCLRGIEDVRFCSIVADWIAVVLELYGNNIIENSPVLQQILIDLRNKVRNEIHKAKEAKRIEGMLQLLTN
;
A
#
# COMPACT_ATOMS: atom_id res chain seq x y z
N MET A 1 -41.46 -21.63 -17.15
CA MET A 1 -40.46 -20.71 -16.56
C MET A 1 -39.18 -20.82 -17.37
N SER A 2 -38.77 -19.79 -18.12
CA SER A 2 -37.49 -19.82 -18.84
C SER A 2 -36.38 -19.45 -17.86
N SER A 3 -35.33 -20.25 -17.78
CA SER A 3 -34.14 -19.88 -17.02
C SER A 3 -33.39 -18.75 -17.73
N ASN A 4 -32.75 -17.87 -16.95
CA ASN A 4 -31.83 -16.88 -17.51
C ASN A 4 -30.63 -17.60 -18.13
N ARG A 5 -30.23 -17.22 -19.35
CA ARG A 5 -29.07 -17.83 -20.01
C ARG A 5 -27.81 -17.65 -19.15
N PRO A 6 -27.06 -18.72 -18.85
CA PRO A 6 -25.85 -18.63 -18.05
C PRO A 6 -24.79 -17.80 -18.77
N ARG A 7 -24.04 -16.99 -18.02
CA ARG A 7 -22.88 -16.28 -18.57
C ARG A 7 -21.74 -17.23 -18.83
N ILE A 8 -20.93 -16.88 -19.81
CA ILE A 8 -19.70 -17.60 -20.11
C ILE A 8 -18.74 -17.39 -18.94
N ILE A 9 -18.30 -18.50 -18.34
CA ILE A 9 -17.33 -18.49 -17.26
C ILE A 9 -15.96 -18.30 -17.90
N THR A 10 -15.24 -17.27 -17.48
CA THR A 10 -13.86 -17.06 -17.95
C THR A 10 -12.99 -18.24 -17.55
N ALA A 11 -12.24 -18.79 -18.50
CA ALA A 11 -11.28 -19.86 -18.30
C ALA A 11 -10.27 -19.46 -17.20
N ARG A 12 -10.35 -20.10 -16.04
CA ARG A 12 -9.37 -19.90 -14.95
C ARG A 12 -8.42 -21.09 -14.94
N ALA A 13 -7.18 -20.84 -15.33
CA ALA A 13 -6.11 -21.81 -15.20
C ALA A 13 -5.74 -22.04 -13.72
N PRO A 14 -5.10 -23.19 -13.39
CA PRO A 14 -4.54 -23.39 -12.07
C PRO A 14 -3.51 -22.31 -11.73
N VAL A 15 -3.32 -22.15 -10.44
CA VAL A 15 -2.59 -21.05 -9.85
C VAL A 15 -1.07 -21.22 -9.96
N LEU A 16 -0.44 -20.25 -10.62
CA LEU A 16 0.92 -19.72 -10.35
C LEU A 16 1.46 -19.87 -8.91
N PRO A 17 2.55 -20.59 -8.57
CA PRO A 17 3.35 -20.21 -7.40
C PRO A 17 3.69 -18.70 -7.45
N GLN A 18 3.67 -18.04 -6.29
CA GLN A 18 3.79 -16.56 -6.12
C GLN A 18 2.61 -15.76 -6.70
N GLN A 19 1.40 -16.04 -6.24
CA GLN A 19 0.27 -15.16 -6.51
C GLN A 19 0.42 -13.81 -5.84
N THR A 20 -0.15 -12.78 -6.48
CA THR A 20 -0.34 -11.48 -5.83
C THR A 20 -1.31 -11.64 -4.66
N THR A 21 -0.79 -11.56 -3.44
CA THR A 21 -1.62 -11.62 -2.23
C THR A 21 -2.48 -10.36 -2.12
N PRO A 22 -3.61 -10.38 -1.38
CA PRO A 22 -4.44 -9.20 -1.20
C PRO A 22 -3.66 -8.05 -0.55
N GLU A 23 -2.73 -8.35 0.37
CA GLU A 23 -1.86 -7.35 1.01
C GLU A 23 -0.91 -6.73 -0.01
N GLN A 24 -0.25 -7.54 -0.85
CA GLN A 24 0.60 -7.03 -1.91
C GLN A 24 -0.17 -6.13 -2.88
N ARG A 25 -1.42 -6.50 -3.23
CA ARG A 25 -2.28 -5.66 -4.07
C ARG A 25 -2.57 -4.32 -3.40
N TYR A 26 -2.85 -4.31 -2.10
CA TYR A 26 -3.07 -3.07 -1.35
C TYR A 26 -1.81 -2.19 -1.34
N TRP A 27 -0.65 -2.73 -0.99
CA TRP A 27 0.58 -1.95 -0.89
C TRP A 27 1.11 -1.50 -2.25
N ARG A 28 0.87 -2.27 -3.32
CA ARG A 28 1.20 -1.87 -4.70
C ARG A 28 0.38 -0.68 -5.20
N GLN A 29 -0.77 -0.36 -4.58
CA GLN A 29 -1.54 0.85 -4.92
C GLN A 29 -0.85 2.15 -4.54
N TYR A 30 0.19 2.11 -3.67
CA TYR A 30 1.07 3.25 -3.40
C TYR A 30 2.05 3.45 -4.57
N SER A 31 1.52 3.93 -5.70
CA SER A 31 2.23 3.98 -6.98
C SER A 31 2.72 5.38 -7.36
N SER A 32 1.98 6.44 -7.03
CA SER A 32 2.38 7.80 -7.41
C SER A 32 3.49 8.31 -6.48
N ALA A 33 4.72 7.96 -6.86
CA ALA A 33 5.95 8.40 -6.23
C ALA A 33 6.31 9.82 -6.69
N GLN A 34 6.57 10.71 -5.74
CA GLN A 34 7.18 12.01 -5.95
C GLN A 34 8.53 12.01 -5.23
N LEU A 35 9.59 12.43 -5.93
CA LEU A 35 10.92 12.59 -5.36
C LEU A 35 11.19 14.08 -5.18
N VAL A 36 11.47 14.49 -3.94
CA VAL A 36 11.85 15.86 -3.57
C VAL A 36 13.30 15.84 -3.12
N LYS A 37 14.11 16.74 -3.66
CA LYS A 37 15.52 16.87 -3.28
C LYS A 37 15.62 17.86 -2.12
N GLU A 38 16.11 17.36 -1.00
CA GLU A 38 16.48 18.15 0.17
C GLU A 38 17.98 18.46 0.17
N HIS A 39 18.38 19.40 1.02
CA HIS A 39 19.76 19.85 1.11
C HIS A 39 20.68 18.81 1.75
N ASN A 40 20.18 18.05 2.71
CA ASN A 40 20.93 17.02 3.41
C ASN A 40 20.05 15.81 3.73
N ALA A 41 20.66 14.77 4.28
CA ALA A 41 20.01 13.58 4.81
C ALA A 41 18.74 13.92 5.62
N VAL A 42 17.66 13.19 5.34
CA VAL A 42 16.39 13.35 6.05
C VAL A 42 16.42 12.47 7.29
N THR A 43 16.57 13.07 8.47
CA THR A 43 16.81 12.34 9.72
C THR A 43 15.53 11.77 10.31
N HIS A 44 14.46 12.55 10.37
CA HIS A 44 13.20 12.16 11.01
C HIS A 44 12.00 12.69 10.21
N ILE A 45 10.92 11.90 10.23
CA ILE A 45 9.64 12.27 9.63
C ILE A 45 8.58 12.00 10.68
N SER A 46 7.71 12.98 10.92
CA SER A 46 6.59 12.85 11.84
C SER A 46 5.32 13.32 11.16
N PHE A 47 4.25 12.52 11.26
CA PHE A 47 2.93 12.94 10.82
C PHE A 47 2.20 13.67 11.93
N ASN A 48 1.41 14.68 11.55
CA ASN A 48 0.43 15.28 12.43
C ASN A 48 -0.63 14.21 12.74
N PRO A 49 -0.88 13.89 14.03
CA PRO A 49 -1.90 12.91 14.41
C PRO A 49 -3.33 13.36 14.08
N GLN A 50 -3.58 14.66 13.95
CA GLN A 50 -4.89 15.20 13.60
C GLN A 50 -5.03 15.44 12.09
N SER A 51 -6.27 15.38 11.58
CA SER A 51 -6.57 15.80 10.20
C SER A 51 -6.16 17.27 10.03
N PRO A 52 -5.46 17.69 8.96
CA PRO A 52 -5.31 17.09 7.63
C PRO A 52 -4.12 16.12 7.43
N TYR A 53 -3.48 15.62 8.49
CA TYR A 53 -2.33 14.70 8.42
C TYR A 53 -1.14 15.24 7.61
N ASP A 54 -0.86 16.53 7.77
CA ASP A 54 0.39 17.12 7.28
C ASP A 54 1.58 16.47 7.99
N PHE A 55 2.75 16.47 7.37
CA PHE A 55 3.92 15.83 7.96
C PHE A 55 5.13 16.76 7.97
N ALA A 56 5.87 16.70 9.07
CA ALA A 56 7.11 17.42 9.28
C ALA A 56 8.28 16.53 8.87
N VAL A 57 9.20 17.11 8.11
CA VAL A 57 10.41 16.47 7.60
C VAL A 57 11.58 17.27 8.12
N THR A 58 12.51 16.62 8.82
CA THR A 58 13.74 17.25 9.28
C THR A 58 14.89 16.98 8.32
N SER A 59 15.59 18.03 7.91
CA SER A 59 16.77 17.93 7.06
C SER A 59 17.76 19.01 7.46
N SER A 60 18.94 18.62 7.96
CA SER A 60 19.98 19.57 8.41
C SER A 60 19.39 20.63 9.36
N THR A 61 19.58 21.92 9.10
CA THR A 61 19.17 23.04 9.97
C THR A 61 17.72 23.48 9.76
N ARG A 62 16.90 22.70 9.05
CA ARG A 62 15.51 23.09 8.75
C ARG A 62 14.52 21.96 8.97
N ILE A 63 13.30 22.37 9.30
CA ILE A 63 12.13 21.50 9.33
C ILE A 63 11.17 22.01 8.27
N GLN A 64 10.70 21.13 7.41
CA GLN A 64 9.70 21.46 6.39
C GLN A 64 8.39 20.76 6.71
N LEU A 65 7.31 21.53 6.71
CA LEU A 65 5.96 21.03 6.84
C LEU A 65 5.40 20.79 5.45
N PHE A 66 5.07 19.56 5.12
CA PHE A 66 4.47 19.17 3.86
C PHE A 66 2.96 18.94 4.00
N SER A 67 2.21 19.39 3.00
CA SER A 67 0.79 19.08 2.92
C SER A 67 0.55 17.66 2.44
N SER A 68 -0.37 16.94 3.07
CA SER A 68 -0.87 15.66 2.55
C SER A 68 -1.61 15.85 1.20
N LYS A 69 -2.42 16.91 1.07
CA LYS A 69 -3.25 17.17 -0.13
C LYS A 69 -2.41 17.44 -1.38
N THR A 70 -1.50 18.41 -1.30
CA THR A 70 -0.72 18.88 -2.46
C THR A 70 0.64 18.21 -2.58
N ARG A 71 1.17 17.62 -1.50
CA ARG A 71 2.53 17.06 -1.40
C ARG A 71 3.62 18.12 -1.66
N GLN A 72 3.30 19.37 -1.33
CA GLN A 72 4.18 20.52 -1.41
C GLN A 72 4.48 21.04 -0.01
N VAL A 73 5.58 21.78 0.11
CA VAL A 73 5.96 22.45 1.34
C VAL A 73 4.98 23.59 1.63
N ILE A 74 4.35 23.57 2.82
CA ILE A 74 3.47 24.63 3.32
C ILE A 74 4.31 25.68 4.06
N LYS A 75 5.17 25.21 4.97
CA LYS A 75 5.96 26.05 5.88
C LYS A 75 7.35 25.46 6.05
N THR A 76 8.29 26.34 6.39
CA THR A 76 9.67 25.96 6.70
C THR A 76 10.10 26.67 7.98
N PHE A 77 10.67 25.91 8.90
CA PHE A 77 11.31 26.39 10.12
C PHE A 77 12.82 26.36 9.90
N SER A 78 13.48 27.52 9.94
CA SER A 78 14.90 27.67 9.61
C SER A 78 15.69 28.51 10.63
N ARG A 79 15.13 28.77 11.82
CA ARG A 79 15.74 29.62 12.85
C ARG A 79 16.68 28.84 13.79
N PHE A 80 17.01 27.61 13.42
CA PHE A 80 17.90 26.74 14.19
C PHE A 80 19.35 27.15 13.95
N LYS A 81 20.17 27.11 15.01
CA LYS A 81 21.59 27.48 14.92
C LYS A 81 22.41 26.37 14.28
N ASP A 82 22.00 25.12 14.48
CA ASP A 82 22.70 23.94 14.02
C ASP A 82 21.70 22.88 13.50
N VAL A 83 22.18 21.68 13.19
CA VAL A 83 21.38 20.57 12.67
C VAL A 83 20.28 20.18 13.66
N VAL A 84 19.07 20.07 13.13
CA VAL A 84 17.89 19.56 13.84
C VAL A 84 17.83 18.06 13.63
N TYR A 85 17.74 17.30 14.71
CA TYR A 85 17.72 15.84 14.63
C TYR A 85 16.32 15.27 14.55
N SER A 86 15.40 15.76 15.38
CA SER A 86 14.03 15.26 15.43
C SER A 86 13.03 16.40 15.45
N ALA A 87 11.89 16.13 14.84
CA ALA A 87 10.69 16.93 14.95
C ALA A 87 9.50 16.02 15.20
N SER A 88 8.65 16.39 16.16
CA SER A 88 7.46 15.65 16.52
C SER A 88 6.30 16.59 16.78
N PHE A 89 5.12 16.23 16.28
CA PHE A 89 3.88 16.91 16.64
C PHE A 89 3.40 16.48 18.02
N ARG A 90 2.64 17.35 18.66
CA ARG A 90 1.81 17.00 19.81
C ARG A 90 0.58 16.20 19.36
N ALA A 91 -0.02 15.42 20.26
CA ALA A 91 -1.25 14.67 20.01
C ALA A 91 -2.42 15.53 19.45
N ASP A 92 -2.47 16.81 19.85
CA ASP A 92 -3.45 17.79 19.33
C ASP A 92 -3.13 18.34 17.93
N GLY A 93 -1.92 18.12 17.41
CA GLY A 93 -1.45 18.67 16.13
C GLY A 93 -1.11 20.16 16.11
N LYS A 94 -1.32 20.88 17.22
CA LYS A 94 -1.10 22.34 17.32
C LYS A 94 0.36 22.73 17.55
N LEU A 95 1.12 21.92 18.29
CA LEU A 95 2.50 22.22 18.61
C LEU A 95 3.45 21.27 17.88
N LEU A 96 4.61 21.81 17.51
CA LEU A 96 5.73 21.07 16.95
C LEU A 96 6.95 21.30 17.83
N VAL A 97 7.60 20.22 18.25
CA VAL A 97 8.87 20.28 18.98
C VAL A 97 10.00 19.92 18.04
N ALA A 98 11.10 20.62 18.21
CA ALA A 98 12.34 20.41 17.49
C ALA A 98 13.51 20.31 18.47
N GLY A 99 14.34 19.28 18.31
CA GLY A 99 15.61 19.13 19.05
C GLY A 99 16.81 19.42 18.16
N ASP A 100 17.66 20.34 18.62
CA ASP A 100 18.86 20.78 17.90
C ASP A 100 20.12 20.05 18.40
N ALA A 101 21.17 20.07 17.58
CA ALA A 101 22.51 19.63 17.95
C ALA A 101 23.16 20.46 19.06
N THR A 102 22.70 21.70 19.28
CA THR A 102 23.17 22.54 20.40
C THR A 102 22.61 22.12 21.76
N GLY A 103 21.69 21.14 21.79
CA GLY A 103 20.98 20.72 23.01
C GLY A 103 19.77 21.61 23.39
N LEU A 104 19.50 22.64 22.60
CA LEU A 104 18.31 23.48 22.72
C LEU A 104 17.12 22.77 22.05
N VAL A 105 16.02 22.66 22.81
CA VAL A 105 14.75 22.13 22.35
C VAL A 105 13.78 23.29 22.19
N SER A 106 13.30 23.51 20.98
CA SER A 106 12.40 24.63 20.68
C SER A 106 11.01 24.13 20.31
N ILE A 107 10.00 24.75 20.93
CA ILE A 107 8.59 24.46 20.72
C ILE A 107 8.00 25.57 19.87
N TYR A 108 7.44 25.18 18.74
CA TYR A 108 6.76 26.05 17.79
C TYR A 108 5.27 25.75 17.78
N ASP A 109 4.51 26.76 17.36
CA ASP A 109 3.19 26.53 16.80
C ASP A 109 3.35 25.87 15.41
N SER A 110 2.67 24.76 15.17
CA SER A 110 2.92 23.85 14.04
C SER A 110 2.73 24.52 12.67
N TYR A 111 1.83 25.50 12.57
CA TYR A 111 1.52 26.21 11.33
C TYR A 111 2.11 27.63 11.27
N ASN A 112 2.70 28.10 12.37
CA ASN A 112 3.26 29.45 12.47
C ASN A 112 4.77 29.43 12.80
N PRO A 113 5.65 29.37 11.79
CA PRO A 113 7.10 29.25 12.00
C PRO A 113 7.77 30.47 12.62
N ARG A 114 7.09 31.62 12.64
CA ARG A 114 7.63 32.88 13.20
C ARG A 114 7.52 32.95 14.72
N ASN A 115 6.65 32.15 15.33
CA ASN A 115 6.45 32.18 16.77
C ASN A 115 7.19 31.01 17.44
N ILE A 116 8.26 31.31 18.20
CA ILE A 116 8.83 30.34 19.15
C ILE A 116 8.05 30.54 20.43
N LEU A 117 7.35 29.51 20.89
CA LEU A 117 6.54 29.60 22.10
C LEU A 117 7.40 29.41 23.35
N VAL A 118 8.24 28.37 23.33
CA VAL A 118 9.10 28.00 24.46
C VAL A 118 10.42 27.46 23.91
N SER A 119 11.54 27.88 24.50
CA SER A 119 12.85 27.28 24.29
C SER A 119 13.33 26.68 25.59
N ILE A 120 13.55 25.36 25.59
CA ILE A 120 14.07 24.58 26.71
C ILE A 120 15.55 24.33 26.44
N ASN A 121 16.41 24.72 27.38
CA ASN A 121 17.82 24.35 27.32
C ASN A 121 18.00 23.02 28.06
N ALA A 122 17.99 21.91 27.31
CA ALA A 122 17.91 20.59 27.93
C ALA A 122 19.26 20.05 28.40
N SER A 123 20.31 20.33 27.63
CA SER A 123 21.68 19.86 27.86
C SER A 123 22.67 20.69 27.05
N THR A 124 23.95 20.60 27.39
CA THR A 124 25.01 21.12 26.54
C THR A 124 25.31 20.21 25.34
N HIS A 125 24.89 18.94 25.41
CA HIS A 125 25.07 17.96 24.35
C HIS A 125 23.85 17.88 23.42
N PRO A 126 24.03 17.34 22.19
CA PRO A 126 22.97 17.17 21.22
C PRO A 126 21.73 16.45 21.74
N THR A 127 20.55 17.02 21.45
CA THR A 127 19.27 16.37 21.71
C THR A 127 18.79 15.66 20.44
N HIS A 128 18.92 14.34 20.40
CA HIS A 128 18.59 13.55 19.22
C HIS A 128 17.10 13.28 19.07
N VAL A 129 16.40 12.98 20.17
CA VAL A 129 14.99 12.62 20.15
C VAL A 129 14.20 13.51 21.08
N THR A 130 13.18 14.14 20.52
CA THR A 130 12.18 14.91 21.27
C THR A 130 10.80 14.42 20.89
N LYS A 131 10.02 13.98 21.88
CA LYS A 131 8.63 13.54 21.68
C LYS A 131 7.73 14.12 22.76
N PHE A 132 6.54 14.54 22.35
CA PHE A 132 5.47 14.80 23.29
C PHE A 132 4.92 13.50 23.83
N HIS A 133 4.43 13.55 25.06
CA HIS A 133 3.67 12.47 25.62
C HIS A 133 2.36 12.25 24.82
N GLN A 134 1.94 10.99 24.67
CA GLN A 134 0.77 10.62 23.86
C GLN A 134 -0.57 10.91 24.56
N HIS A 135 -0.66 10.66 25.88
CA HIS A 135 -1.89 10.88 26.68
C HIS A 135 -1.96 12.24 27.39
N ASP A 136 -0.83 12.77 27.86
CA ASP A 136 -0.72 14.10 28.44
C ASP A 136 -0.12 15.10 27.43
N ASN A 137 -0.76 16.25 27.29
CA ASN A 137 -0.37 17.30 26.34
C ASN A 137 0.66 18.29 26.91
N LYS A 138 0.96 18.21 28.21
CA LYS A 138 1.87 19.14 28.89
C LYS A 138 3.28 18.60 29.02
N THR A 139 3.43 17.28 29.01
CA THR A 139 4.72 16.63 29.20
C THR A 139 5.45 16.40 27.88
N LEU A 140 6.74 16.68 27.90
CA LEU A 140 7.67 16.55 26.79
C LEU A 140 8.86 15.75 27.27
N ILE A 141 9.32 14.78 26.48
CA ILE A 141 10.51 13.99 26.83
C ILE A 141 11.59 14.20 25.79
N THR A 142 12.79 14.47 26.30
CA THR A 142 14.00 14.68 25.51
C THR A 142 14.99 13.58 25.83
N ALA A 143 15.57 12.98 24.79
CA ALA A 143 16.75 12.14 24.90
C ALA A 143 17.95 12.86 24.30
N SER A 144 19.02 12.93 25.10
CA SER A 144 20.26 13.63 24.78
C SER A 144 21.44 12.66 24.72
N ASP A 145 22.51 13.07 24.05
CA ASP A 145 23.77 12.34 24.04
C ASP A 145 24.48 12.34 25.41
N ASP A 146 23.99 13.09 26.40
CA ASP A 146 24.44 13.01 27.82
C ASP A 146 24.13 11.66 28.48
N ARG A 147 23.43 10.75 27.77
CA ARG A 147 22.94 9.45 28.27
C ARG A 147 21.83 9.58 29.32
N LEU A 148 21.22 10.76 29.38
CA LEU A 148 20.07 11.06 30.22
C LEU A 148 18.86 11.33 29.34
N THR A 149 17.71 10.81 29.77
CA THR A 149 16.42 11.27 29.27
C THR A 149 15.73 12.12 30.32
N ARG A 150 15.17 13.26 29.90
CA ARG A 150 14.57 14.24 30.80
C ARG A 150 13.11 14.44 30.43
N VAL A 151 12.25 14.45 31.44
CA VAL A 151 10.83 14.76 31.31
C VAL A 151 10.64 16.21 31.72
N TRP A 152 10.01 16.99 30.85
CA TRP A 152 9.76 18.41 31.00
C TRP A 152 8.27 18.68 31.04
N ASP A 153 7.85 19.60 31.90
CA ASP A 153 6.53 20.25 31.80
C ASP A 153 6.71 21.53 30.97
N ILE A 154 5.94 21.67 29.90
CA ILE A 154 5.99 22.85 29.02
C ILE A 154 5.66 24.14 29.80
N SER A 155 4.87 24.03 30.86
CA SER A 155 4.47 25.19 31.70
C SER A 155 5.64 25.74 32.52
N HIS A 156 6.58 24.86 32.91
CA HIS A 156 7.74 25.18 33.74
C HIS A 156 9.02 24.69 33.06
N PRO A 157 9.50 25.40 32.01
CA PRO A 157 10.58 24.91 31.16
C PRO A 157 12.00 25.06 31.75
N TYR A 158 12.12 25.61 32.97
CA TYR A 158 13.41 25.96 33.56
C TYR A 158 14.14 24.76 34.18
N GLU A 159 13.40 23.78 34.70
CA GLU A 159 13.96 22.58 35.31
C GLU A 159 13.25 21.32 34.79
N PRO A 160 13.98 20.20 34.64
CA PRO A 160 13.35 18.93 34.29
C PRO A 160 12.54 18.41 35.49
N GLN A 161 11.30 17.99 35.24
CA GLN A 161 10.44 17.40 36.27
C GLN A 161 10.99 16.05 36.76
N LEU A 162 11.61 15.28 35.86
CA LEU A 162 12.19 13.98 36.16
C LEU A 162 13.40 13.73 35.27
N GLU A 163 14.45 13.18 35.85
CA GLU A 163 15.62 12.69 35.12
C GLU A 163 15.70 11.17 35.18
N LEU A 164 15.68 10.53 34.02
CA LEU A 164 15.76 9.09 33.85
C LEU A 164 17.20 8.73 33.50
N SER A 165 17.87 8.06 34.44
CA SER A 165 19.29 7.70 34.36
C SER A 165 19.51 6.20 34.17
N GLY A 166 20.75 5.79 33.94
CA GLY A 166 21.14 4.37 33.88
C GLY A 166 21.45 3.83 32.49
N ALA A 167 21.39 4.66 31.44
CA ALA A 167 22.00 4.34 30.16
C ALA A 167 23.53 4.53 30.23
N THR A 168 24.28 3.64 29.58
CA THR A 168 25.74 3.70 29.57
C THR A 168 26.30 4.40 28.33
N ASP A 169 25.49 4.45 27.26
CA ASP A 169 25.82 5.05 25.96
C ASP A 169 24.67 5.91 25.41
N TYR A 170 24.82 6.47 24.22
CA TYR A 170 23.88 7.40 23.59
C TYR A 170 22.48 6.85 23.45
N ILE A 171 21.50 7.67 23.84
CA ILE A 171 20.08 7.32 23.75
C ILE A 171 19.52 7.89 22.46
N ARG A 172 19.07 7.00 21.57
CA ARG A 172 18.68 7.34 20.20
C ARG A 172 17.22 7.13 19.89
N SER A 173 16.48 6.53 20.82
CA SER A 173 15.05 6.30 20.64
C SER A 173 14.29 6.38 21.96
N LEU A 174 13.05 6.83 21.83
CA LEU A 174 12.11 6.97 22.92
C LEU A 174 10.72 6.55 22.47
N CYS A 175 10.01 5.84 23.32
CA CYS A 175 8.64 5.40 23.07
C CYS A 175 7.79 5.44 24.33
N PHE A 176 6.53 5.83 24.18
CA PHE A 176 5.50 5.69 25.19
C PHE A 176 4.77 4.36 25.03
N ILE A 177 4.32 3.77 26.13
CA ILE A 177 3.44 2.60 26.06
C ILE A 177 1.98 3.07 25.97
N PRO A 178 1.20 2.61 24.96
CA PRO A 178 -0.22 2.92 24.86
C PRO A 178 -0.94 2.42 26.11
N ASN A 179 -1.95 3.15 26.59
CA ASN A 179 -2.72 2.84 27.80
C ASN A 179 -1.97 2.96 29.15
N ALA A 180 -0.64 3.11 29.15
CA ALA A 180 0.16 3.29 30.37
C ALA A 180 0.93 4.62 30.34
N PRO A 181 0.34 5.74 30.78
CA PRO A 181 0.95 7.07 30.68
C PRO A 181 2.21 7.24 31.55
N HIS A 182 2.40 6.39 32.55
CA HIS A 182 3.56 6.47 33.42
C HIS A 182 4.79 5.70 32.88
N LEU A 183 4.62 4.88 31.85
CA LEU A 183 5.70 4.04 31.35
C LEU A 183 6.38 4.64 30.11
N VAL A 184 7.70 4.78 30.21
CA VAL A 184 8.55 5.30 29.14
C VAL A 184 9.61 4.27 28.81
N ALA A 185 9.73 3.91 27.53
CA ALA A 185 10.78 3.04 27.03
C ALA A 185 11.83 3.86 26.28
N THR A 186 13.10 3.59 26.56
CA THR A 186 14.24 4.23 25.88
C THR A 186 15.14 3.17 25.26
N GLY A 187 15.60 3.40 24.03
CA GLY A 187 16.61 2.57 23.37
C GLY A 187 17.95 3.28 23.28
N SER A 188 19.00 2.59 23.72
CA SER A 188 20.37 3.08 23.77
C SER A 188 21.28 2.28 22.83
N TYR A 189 22.40 2.89 22.43
CA TYR A 189 23.45 2.22 21.66
C TYR A 189 24.25 1.19 22.48
N ASP A 190 24.04 1.13 23.79
CA ASP A 190 24.55 0.05 24.67
C ASP A 190 23.83 -1.30 24.51
N ASN A 191 23.00 -1.45 23.49
CA ASN A 191 22.19 -2.63 23.16
C ASN A 191 20.99 -2.89 24.08
N PHE A 192 20.74 -2.08 25.11
CA PHE A 192 19.63 -2.27 26.04
C PHE A 192 18.46 -1.33 25.77
N VAL A 193 17.25 -1.90 25.74
CA VAL A 193 16.01 -1.12 25.92
C VAL A 193 15.72 -1.07 27.41
N ARG A 194 15.49 0.13 27.94
CA ARG A 194 15.18 0.36 29.36
C ARG A 194 13.77 0.86 29.50
N LEU A 195 13.04 0.33 30.47
CA LEU A 195 11.70 0.78 30.82
C LEU A 195 11.72 1.53 32.15
N TYR A 196 11.08 2.70 32.19
CA TYR A 196 11.00 3.57 33.35
C TYR A 196 9.55 3.81 33.76
N ASP A 197 9.30 3.91 35.07
CA ASP A 197 8.02 4.37 35.64
C ASP A 197 8.21 5.80 36.17
N THR A 198 7.50 6.76 35.60
CA THR A 198 7.62 8.18 35.96
C THR A 198 7.01 8.51 37.33
N ARG A 199 6.24 7.61 37.93
CA ARG A 199 5.71 7.77 39.30
C ARG A 199 6.76 7.44 40.36
N SER A 200 7.71 6.57 40.01
CA SER A 200 8.80 6.21 40.91
C SER A 200 9.83 7.33 40.88
N LYS A 201 10.16 7.89 42.04
CA LYS A 201 11.26 8.87 42.18
C LYS A 201 12.65 8.24 42.02
N SER A 202 12.71 6.92 41.82
CA SER A 202 13.97 6.25 41.52
C SER A 202 14.35 6.49 40.07
N ASN A 203 15.49 7.14 39.82
CA ASN A 203 16.01 7.40 38.47
C ASN A 203 16.52 6.13 37.76
N LYS A 204 16.22 4.94 38.29
CA LYS A 204 16.65 3.64 37.75
C LYS A 204 15.53 3.00 36.92
N PRO A 205 15.87 2.23 35.88
CA PRO A 205 14.87 1.49 35.11
C PRO A 205 14.23 0.38 35.94
N ILE A 206 12.96 0.07 35.65
CA ILE A 206 12.20 -1.04 36.24
C ILE A 206 12.83 -2.37 35.81
N PHE A 207 13.09 -2.51 34.51
CA PHE A 207 13.80 -3.63 33.93
C PHE A 207 14.47 -3.22 32.62
N GLN A 208 15.39 -4.08 32.14
CA GLN A 208 16.20 -3.87 30.95
C GLN A 208 16.06 -5.07 30.02
N LEU A 209 15.94 -4.83 28.72
CA LEU A 209 15.82 -5.83 27.66
C LEU A 209 17.10 -5.79 26.81
N ASN A 210 17.77 -6.92 26.66
CA ASN A 210 19.01 -7.01 25.89
C ASN A 210 18.73 -7.34 24.42
N HIS A 211 18.90 -6.37 23.52
CA HIS A 211 18.75 -6.57 22.09
C HIS A 211 19.98 -7.26 21.45
N GLY A 212 21.18 -7.05 22.01
CA GLY A 212 22.45 -7.59 21.52
C GLY A 212 23.12 -6.80 20.38
N ASN A 213 22.42 -5.81 19.80
CA ASN A 213 22.93 -4.87 18.79
C ASN A 213 22.53 -3.44 19.18
N PRO A 214 23.24 -2.41 18.68
CA PRO A 214 22.92 -1.02 19.00
C PRO A 214 21.52 -0.68 18.46
N ILE A 215 20.70 -0.05 19.31
CA ILE A 215 19.29 0.19 19.03
C ILE A 215 19.12 1.55 18.36
N GLU A 216 18.54 1.56 17.16
CA GLU A 216 18.24 2.77 16.40
C GLU A 216 16.84 3.30 16.73
N ASN A 217 15.84 2.41 16.82
CA ASN A 217 14.46 2.83 17.07
C ASN A 217 13.70 1.84 17.97
N VAL A 218 12.72 2.36 18.71
CA VAL A 218 11.83 1.60 19.59
C VAL A 218 10.42 2.13 19.42
N ILE A 219 9.47 1.22 19.21
CA ILE A 219 8.04 1.52 19.06
C ILE A 219 7.20 0.52 19.86
N SER A 220 6.11 0.98 20.42
CA SER A 220 5.07 0.17 21.04
C SER A 220 3.99 -0.17 20.00
N ILE A 221 3.66 -1.46 19.88
CA ILE A 221 2.57 -1.94 19.01
C ILE A 221 1.28 -2.06 19.80
N SER A 222 1.39 -2.58 21.01
CA SER A 222 0.31 -2.89 21.94
C SER A 222 0.71 -2.35 23.31
N PRO A 223 -0.24 -2.13 24.25
CA PRO A 223 0.09 -1.91 25.66
C PRO A 223 1.05 -2.96 26.24
N THR A 224 1.04 -4.18 25.71
CA THR A 224 1.90 -5.28 26.17
C THR A 224 3.14 -5.52 25.31
N GLN A 225 3.15 -5.08 24.05
CA GLN A 225 4.21 -5.43 23.11
C GLN A 225 5.02 -4.22 22.66
N LEU A 226 6.34 -4.37 22.74
CA LEU A 226 7.32 -3.38 22.30
C LEU A 226 8.19 -3.98 21.20
N VAL A 227 8.53 -3.20 20.19
CA VAL A 227 9.45 -3.59 19.12
C VAL A 227 10.70 -2.73 19.19
N SER A 228 11.84 -3.39 19.29
CA SER A 228 13.15 -2.76 19.19
C SER A 228 13.81 -3.08 17.85
N CYS A 229 14.46 -2.08 17.29
CA CYS A 229 15.11 -2.11 16.00
C CYS A 229 16.58 -1.80 16.18
N GLY A 230 17.46 -2.72 15.79
CA GLY A 230 18.90 -2.53 15.97
C GLY A 230 19.71 -3.62 15.26
N GLY A 231 20.78 -3.25 14.59
CA GLY A 231 21.47 -4.18 13.70
C GLY A 231 20.59 -4.62 12.53
N THR A 232 20.80 -5.82 12.01
CA THR A 232 20.09 -6.37 10.83
C THR A 232 18.69 -6.91 11.13
N SER A 233 18.33 -7.03 12.41
CA SER A 233 17.06 -7.57 12.87
C SER A 233 16.30 -6.59 13.76
N PHE A 234 14.98 -6.82 13.86
CA PHE A 234 14.17 -6.24 14.92
C PHE A 234 13.63 -7.36 15.81
N LYS A 235 13.46 -7.05 17.10
CA LYS A 235 12.94 -7.96 18.11
C LYS A 235 11.63 -7.41 18.66
N VAL A 236 10.67 -8.31 18.88
CA VAL A 236 9.38 -8.02 19.51
C VAL A 236 9.40 -8.61 20.90
N TRP A 237 9.09 -7.78 21.88
CA TRP A 237 9.17 -8.06 23.30
C TRP A 237 7.77 -8.08 23.89
N ASP A 238 7.55 -9.01 24.82
CA ASP A 238 6.42 -8.94 25.73
C ASP A 238 6.84 -8.26 27.03
N LEU A 239 6.16 -7.17 27.37
CA LEU A 239 6.48 -6.34 28.53
C LEU A 239 6.04 -6.99 29.84
N THR A 240 5.01 -7.84 29.81
CA THR A 240 4.50 -8.51 31.03
C THR A 240 5.42 -9.66 31.46
N HIS A 241 5.88 -10.45 30.50
CA HIS A 241 6.74 -11.61 30.72
C HIS A 241 8.24 -11.27 30.61
N ASN A 242 8.59 -10.06 30.20
CA ASN A 242 9.96 -9.61 30.01
C ASN A 242 10.77 -10.57 29.11
N SER A 243 10.16 -11.02 28.01
CA SER A 243 10.73 -12.03 27.11
C SER A 243 10.64 -11.62 25.65
N THR A 244 11.55 -12.14 24.82
CA THR A 244 11.47 -12.01 23.36
C THR A 244 10.41 -12.95 22.81
N LEU A 245 9.44 -12.41 22.06
CA LEU A 245 8.46 -13.21 21.33
C LEU A 245 8.96 -13.59 19.94
N PHE A 246 9.43 -12.60 19.18
CA PHE A 246 9.84 -12.79 17.80
C PHE A 246 11.10 -12.02 17.47
N GLU A 247 11.93 -12.63 16.62
CA GLU A 247 13.04 -11.96 15.96
C GLU A 247 12.93 -12.14 14.44
N ARG A 248 13.17 -11.05 13.70
CA ARG A 248 13.14 -11.04 12.23
C ARG A 248 14.36 -10.30 11.68
N GLY A 249 15.22 -11.04 10.99
CA GLY A 249 16.46 -10.55 10.35
C GLY A 249 16.40 -10.62 8.83
N ASN A 250 15.40 -10.00 8.21
CA ASN A 250 15.22 -10.05 6.75
C ASN A 250 15.97 -8.93 6.01
N PHE A 251 16.89 -8.22 6.66
CA PHE A 251 17.64 -7.10 6.08
C PHE A 251 19.13 -7.42 6.01
N ASN A 252 19.84 -6.79 5.08
CA ASN A 252 21.28 -7.03 4.91
C ASN A 252 22.10 -6.06 5.78
N LYS A 253 21.63 -4.82 5.92
CA LYS A 253 22.21 -3.78 6.79
C LYS A 253 21.26 -3.40 7.92
N THR A 254 21.71 -2.44 8.72
CA THR A 254 20.99 -1.98 9.89
C THR A 254 19.60 -1.44 9.56
N VAL A 255 18.64 -1.82 10.39
CA VAL A 255 17.27 -1.30 10.34
C VAL A 255 17.28 0.04 11.10
N THR A 256 16.85 1.11 10.43
CA THR A 256 17.03 2.49 10.87
C THR A 256 15.79 3.05 11.57
N CYS A 257 14.60 2.76 11.05
CA CYS A 257 13.36 3.29 11.58
C CYS A 257 12.26 2.23 11.48
N LEU A 258 11.35 2.28 12.46
CA LEU A 258 10.11 1.55 12.46
C LEU A 258 8.97 2.56 12.42
N ASP A 259 7.84 2.15 11.87
CA ASP A 259 6.56 2.84 12.06
C ASP A 259 5.44 1.81 12.14
N TYR A 260 4.42 2.08 12.94
CA TYR A 260 3.32 1.16 13.21
C TYR A 260 1.98 1.83 12.96
N ILE A 261 1.09 1.12 12.25
CA ILE A 261 -0.30 1.54 12.05
C ILE A 261 -1.24 0.42 12.48
N GLU A 262 -2.30 0.80 13.18
CA GLU A 262 -3.42 -0.07 13.52
C GLU A 262 -4.73 0.41 12.84
N LYS A 263 -5.69 -0.47 12.60
CA LYS A 263 -7.08 -0.12 12.22
C LYS A 263 -7.19 0.80 11.00
N PHE A 264 -6.58 0.40 9.89
CA PHE A 264 -6.66 1.14 8.63
C PHE A 264 -7.44 0.35 7.57
N ASN A 265 -8.15 1.04 6.65
CA ASN A 265 -8.95 0.40 5.59
C ASN A 265 -8.07 -0.35 4.56
N ALA A 266 -7.67 -1.57 4.92
CA ALA A 266 -6.82 -2.49 4.21
C ALA A 266 -7.22 -3.93 4.54
N PRO A 267 -6.79 -4.92 3.74
CA PRO A 267 -6.99 -6.32 4.11
C PRO A 267 -6.26 -6.69 5.41
N MET A 268 -5.20 -5.96 5.74
CA MET A 268 -4.42 -6.12 6.95
C MET A 268 -4.92 -5.13 8.00
N ASN A 269 -5.20 -5.61 9.22
CA ASN A 269 -5.70 -4.75 10.29
C ASN A 269 -4.58 -3.88 10.89
N SER A 270 -3.39 -4.45 11.03
CA SER A 270 -2.22 -3.77 11.60
C SER A 270 -0.99 -3.97 10.71
N ALA A 271 -0.15 -2.94 10.59
CA ALA A 271 1.04 -2.94 9.77
C ALA A 271 2.22 -2.42 10.57
N LEU A 272 3.29 -3.20 10.62
CA LEU A 272 4.60 -2.69 11.03
C LEU A 272 5.44 -2.46 9.78
N ILE A 273 5.92 -1.24 9.59
CA ILE A 273 6.83 -0.88 8.51
C ILE A 273 8.22 -0.74 9.12
N ALA A 274 9.21 -1.35 8.48
CA ALA A 274 10.60 -1.21 8.88
C ALA A 274 11.44 -0.76 7.69
N SER A 275 12.26 0.26 7.89
CA SER A 275 13.23 0.75 6.93
C SER A 275 14.64 0.30 7.27
N SER A 276 15.44 -0.02 6.26
CA SER A 276 16.84 -0.34 6.43
C SER A 276 17.76 0.53 5.59
N LEU A 277 19.02 0.60 6.04
CA LEU A 277 20.11 1.28 5.35
C LEU A 277 20.42 0.66 3.96
N ASP A 278 19.88 -0.53 3.65
CA ASP A 278 19.96 -1.12 2.30
C ASP A 278 19.10 -0.38 1.27
N GLY A 279 18.28 0.58 1.71
CA GLY A 279 17.26 1.20 0.88
C GLY A 279 16.01 0.32 0.74
N HIS A 280 15.84 -0.69 1.59
CA HIS A 280 14.63 -1.48 1.66
C HIS A 280 13.68 -0.89 2.69
N VAL A 281 12.40 -0.83 2.34
CA VAL A 281 11.31 -0.61 3.30
C VAL A 281 10.38 -1.80 3.19
N LYS A 282 10.28 -2.60 4.25
CA LYS A 282 9.47 -3.83 4.27
C LYS A 282 8.29 -3.66 5.20
N VAL A 283 7.16 -4.23 4.81
CA VAL A 283 5.94 -4.27 5.60
C VAL A 283 5.75 -5.66 6.18
N PHE A 284 5.55 -5.69 7.48
CA PHE A 284 5.31 -6.86 8.30
C PHE A 284 3.90 -6.82 8.85
N ASP A 285 3.30 -8.01 8.94
CA ASP A 285 1.99 -8.20 9.56
C ASP A 285 2.19 -8.74 10.99
N PRO A 286 1.87 -7.96 12.04
CA PRO A 286 1.97 -8.43 13.42
C PRO A 286 1.07 -9.63 13.72
N LEU A 287 -0.08 -9.76 13.04
CA LEU A 287 -1.05 -10.84 13.28
C LEU A 287 -0.60 -12.17 12.66
N ASP A 288 0.17 -12.13 11.57
CA ASP A 288 0.77 -13.31 10.92
C ASP A 288 2.25 -13.44 11.30
N ASN A 289 2.54 -13.46 12.61
CA ASN A 289 3.86 -13.72 13.19
C ASN A 289 4.99 -12.87 12.57
N PHE A 290 4.72 -11.61 12.26
CA PHE A 290 5.67 -10.69 11.63
C PHE A 290 6.31 -11.28 10.36
N LYS A 291 5.51 -11.91 9.49
CA LYS A 291 5.96 -12.28 8.14
C LYS A 291 6.00 -11.07 7.22
N VAL A 292 6.96 -11.06 6.30
CA VAL A 292 7.06 -10.02 5.27
C VAL A 292 5.94 -10.19 4.26
N LYS A 293 5.13 -9.15 4.05
CA LYS A 293 4.05 -9.15 3.07
C LYS A 293 4.43 -8.41 1.79
N PHE A 294 5.12 -7.29 1.94
CA PHE A 294 5.48 -6.41 0.84
C PHE A 294 6.79 -5.69 1.12
N GLY A 295 7.48 -5.21 0.08
CA GLY A 295 8.63 -4.34 0.25
C GLY A 295 8.86 -3.42 -0.94
N TRP A 296 9.36 -2.22 -0.67
CA TRP A 296 9.89 -1.29 -1.66
C TRP A 296 11.42 -1.30 -1.62
N LYS A 297 12.03 -1.09 -2.79
CA LYS A 297 13.44 -0.74 -2.91
C LYS A 297 13.54 0.71 -3.37
N PHE A 298 14.29 1.50 -2.62
CA PHE A 298 14.66 2.88 -2.95
C PHE A 298 16.10 2.91 -3.48
N SER A 299 16.43 3.99 -4.19
CA SER A 299 17.73 4.16 -4.85
C SER A 299 18.89 4.35 -3.87
N SER A 300 18.61 4.89 -2.69
CA SER A 300 19.60 5.22 -1.65
C SER A 300 19.23 4.59 -0.31
N ALA A 301 20.14 4.65 0.66
CA ALA A 301 19.92 4.16 2.01
C ALA A 301 18.79 4.97 2.68
N VAL A 302 17.87 4.28 3.37
CA VAL A 302 16.72 4.90 4.01
C VAL A 302 17.03 5.12 5.48
N LEU A 303 16.86 6.36 5.95
CA LEU A 303 17.07 6.74 7.34
C LEU A 303 15.75 6.76 8.13
N SER A 304 14.70 7.29 7.52
CA SER A 304 13.39 7.41 8.18
C SER A 304 12.29 6.99 7.23
N CYS A 305 11.27 6.35 7.77
CA CYS A 305 10.03 6.07 7.10
C CYS A 305 8.86 6.41 8.01
N ALA A 306 7.80 6.94 7.43
CA ALA A 306 6.55 7.14 8.14
C ALA A 306 5.38 6.97 7.18
N ILE A 307 4.21 6.66 7.73
CA ILE A 307 2.98 6.49 6.96
C ILE A 307 1.84 7.25 7.63
N SER A 308 0.93 7.76 6.80
CA SER A 308 -0.21 8.57 7.26
C SER A 308 -1.04 7.82 8.33
N PRO A 309 -1.31 8.45 9.49
CA PRO A 309 -2.10 7.85 10.57
C PRO A 309 -3.50 7.40 10.15
N SER A 310 -4.06 6.50 10.94
CA SER A 310 -5.29 5.76 10.67
C SER A 310 -6.42 6.13 11.62
N ILE A 311 -6.78 7.40 11.73
CA ILE A 311 -8.06 7.71 12.39
C ILE A 311 -9.15 7.46 11.32
N MET A 312 -9.83 6.31 11.45
CA MET A 312 -11.18 6.16 10.90
C MET A 312 -12.01 7.28 11.51
N GLY A 313 -12.57 8.15 10.66
CA GLY A 313 -13.32 9.32 11.08
C GLY A 313 -14.39 8.96 12.10
N ASP A 314 -14.43 9.77 13.14
CA ASP A 314 -15.56 10.01 14.04
C ASP A 314 -16.72 10.70 13.28
N ASP A 315 -16.99 10.22 12.05
CA ASP A 315 -17.87 10.84 11.05
C ASP A 315 -19.34 10.39 11.24
N SER A 316 -19.67 9.67 12.32
CA SER A 316 -21.07 9.42 12.68
C SER A 316 -21.68 10.49 13.60
N ASN A 317 -20.85 11.28 14.32
CA ASN A 317 -21.36 12.18 15.36
C ASN A 317 -21.10 13.68 15.15
N ASN A 318 -20.19 14.07 14.24
CA ASN A 318 -20.02 15.48 13.90
C ASN A 318 -20.76 15.82 12.60
N GLY A 319 -22.02 16.21 12.74
CA GLY A 319 -22.82 16.89 11.71
C GLY A 319 -22.30 18.30 11.40
N GLY A 320 -21.01 18.43 11.09
CA GLY A 320 -20.34 19.68 10.80
C GLY A 320 -20.17 19.89 9.30
N ILE A 321 -20.95 20.83 8.77
CA ILE A 321 -20.81 21.59 7.51
C ILE A 321 -20.02 20.87 6.40
N LEU A 322 -20.78 20.46 5.38
CA LEU A 322 -20.35 19.95 4.08
C LEU A 322 -19.22 20.83 3.47
N GLY A 323 -17.97 20.50 3.80
CA GLY A 323 -16.80 21.06 3.13
C GLY A 323 -16.82 20.73 1.64
N SER A 324 -16.12 21.53 0.84
CA SER A 324 -16.05 21.36 -0.61
C SER A 324 -15.64 19.93 -0.98
N LYS A 325 -16.13 19.39 -2.12
CA LYS A 325 -15.82 18.03 -2.59
C LYS A 325 -14.31 17.71 -2.65
N GLU A 326 -13.48 18.74 -2.75
CA GLU A 326 -12.01 18.62 -2.78
C GLU A 326 -11.41 18.33 -1.41
N ASP A 327 -12.07 18.75 -0.33
CA ASP A 327 -11.57 18.59 1.05
C ASP A 327 -11.85 17.19 1.60
N LEU A 328 -12.98 16.58 1.19
CA LEU A 328 -13.29 15.17 1.49
C LEU A 328 -12.33 14.21 0.77
N ASN A 329 -11.95 14.51 -0.48
CA ASN A 329 -10.98 13.70 -1.22
C ASN A 329 -9.56 13.83 -0.66
N ALA A 330 -9.20 15.00 -0.12
CA ALA A 330 -7.91 15.25 0.52
C ALA A 330 -7.73 14.49 1.84
N ARG A 331 -8.79 14.40 2.67
CA ARG A 331 -8.83 13.61 3.91
C ARG A 331 -8.61 12.10 3.70
N MET A 332 -8.67 11.64 2.45
CA MET A 332 -8.71 10.22 2.11
C MET A 332 -7.44 9.69 1.43
N ASN A 333 -6.54 10.58 1.01
CA ASN A 333 -5.25 10.18 0.46
C ASN A 333 -4.33 9.70 1.57
N ARG A 334 -3.70 8.56 1.35
CA ARG A 334 -2.72 8.00 2.29
C ARG A 334 -1.33 8.10 1.70
N HIS A 335 -0.38 8.44 2.55
CA HIS A 335 0.99 8.79 2.17
C HIS A 335 1.94 7.87 2.89
N LEU A 336 2.85 7.26 2.14
CA LEU A 336 4.04 6.64 2.67
C LEU A 336 5.20 7.57 2.29
N VAL A 337 5.91 8.09 3.29
CA VAL A 337 7.00 9.04 3.13
C VAL A 337 8.27 8.38 3.60
N VAL A 338 9.32 8.49 2.79
CA VAL A 338 10.61 7.88 3.07
C VAL A 338 11.72 8.92 2.90
N GLY A 339 12.50 9.11 3.94
CA GLY A 339 13.67 9.96 3.99
C GLY A 339 14.94 9.15 3.71
N MET A 340 15.70 9.57 2.71
CA MET A 340 16.96 8.91 2.33
C MET A 340 18.18 9.68 2.86
N SER A 341 19.29 8.97 3.05
CA SER A 341 20.57 9.56 3.47
C SER A 341 21.19 10.48 2.42
N SER A 342 20.89 10.24 1.14
CA SER A 342 21.29 11.14 0.04
C SER A 342 20.59 12.50 0.05
N GLY A 343 19.73 12.78 1.03
CA GLY A 343 18.90 13.98 1.07
C GLY A 343 17.84 14.00 -0.01
N LEU A 344 17.28 12.83 -0.33
CA LEU A 344 16.11 12.70 -1.17
C LEU A 344 14.93 12.27 -0.29
N LEU A 345 13.76 12.81 -0.57
CA LEU A 345 12.51 12.44 0.07
C LEU A 345 11.58 11.82 -0.97
N ALA A 346 11.12 10.59 -0.71
CA ALA A 346 10.19 9.88 -1.59
C ALA A 346 8.80 9.80 -0.96
N ILE A 347 7.81 10.42 -1.60
CA ILE A 347 6.40 10.39 -1.19
C ILE A 347 5.67 9.45 -2.14
N ARG A 348 5.19 8.32 -1.66
CA ARG A 348 4.29 7.43 -2.39
C ARG A 348 2.89 7.60 -1.87
N THR A 349 1.93 7.84 -2.75
CA THR A 349 0.56 8.10 -2.33
C THR A 349 -0.41 7.09 -2.87
N LYS A 350 -1.27 6.57 -2.00
CA LYS A 350 -2.47 5.87 -2.39
C LYS A 350 -3.60 6.87 -2.42
N LYS A 351 -4.13 7.14 -3.61
CA LYS A 351 -5.36 7.93 -3.72
C LYS A 351 -6.48 7.15 -3.06
N GLY A 352 -7.22 7.80 -2.16
CA GLY A 352 -8.38 7.18 -1.55
C GLY A 352 -9.32 6.75 -2.67
N SER A 353 -9.60 5.44 -2.77
CA SER A 353 -10.77 5.03 -3.54
C SER A 353 -11.96 5.49 -2.71
N ILE A 354 -12.75 6.45 -3.21
CA ILE A 354 -14.13 6.58 -2.76
C ILE A 354 -14.62 5.14 -2.82
N VAL A 355 -15.02 4.56 -1.69
CA VAL A 355 -15.70 3.27 -1.71
C VAL A 355 -16.89 3.57 -2.59
N LYS A 356 -16.74 3.18 -3.85
CA LYS A 356 -17.75 3.20 -4.87
C LYS A 356 -18.68 2.06 -4.47
N THR A 357 -19.30 2.15 -3.29
CA THR A 357 -20.57 1.47 -3.05
C THR A 357 -21.42 1.84 -4.26
N LYS A 358 -22.08 0.84 -4.83
CA LYS A 358 -22.88 1.08 -6.04
C LYS A 358 -23.88 2.22 -5.83
N GLU A 359 -24.29 2.48 -4.58
CA GLU A 359 -25.05 3.65 -4.13
C GLU A 359 -24.30 4.97 -4.26
N ALA A 360 -23.06 5.10 -3.75
CA ALA A 360 -22.28 6.32 -3.92
C ALA A 360 -21.90 6.55 -5.39
N LYS A 361 -21.74 5.48 -6.17
CA LYS A 361 -21.48 5.53 -7.62
C LYS A 361 -22.74 5.81 -8.43
N ALA A 362 -23.92 5.36 -7.98
CA ALA A 362 -25.22 5.72 -8.56
C ALA A 362 -25.53 7.18 -8.27
N LYS A 363 -25.35 7.65 -7.03
CA LYS A 363 -25.43 9.08 -6.65
C LYS A 363 -24.35 9.94 -7.33
N LEU A 364 -23.13 9.42 -7.55
CA LEU A 364 -22.09 10.10 -8.33
C LEU A 364 -22.36 10.08 -9.83
N MET A 365 -22.97 9.03 -10.38
CA MET A 365 -23.33 8.93 -11.79
C MET A 365 -24.60 9.72 -12.10
N GLU A 366 -25.55 9.80 -11.17
CA GLU A 366 -26.66 10.77 -11.17
C GLU A 366 -26.13 12.19 -11.08
N SER A 367 -25.18 12.48 -10.17
CA SER A 367 -24.59 13.82 -10.11
C SER A 367 -23.64 14.13 -11.26
N GLN A 368 -23.07 13.14 -11.95
CA GLN A 368 -22.29 13.30 -13.19
C GLN A 368 -23.21 13.44 -14.42
N LEU A 369 -24.33 12.73 -14.51
CA LEU A 369 -25.39 13.03 -15.47
C LEU A 369 -26.01 14.42 -15.21
N ALA A 370 -26.07 14.85 -13.94
CA ALA A 370 -26.54 16.17 -13.54
C ALA A 370 -25.49 17.28 -13.69
N SER A 371 -24.20 16.96 -13.87
CA SER A 371 -23.12 17.95 -14.05
C SER A 371 -22.49 17.96 -15.44
N GLN A 372 -22.77 16.98 -16.29
CA GLN A 372 -22.46 17.01 -17.73
C GLN A 372 -23.66 17.27 -18.63
N SER A 373 -24.88 17.31 -18.08
CA SER A 373 -25.95 18.02 -18.76
C SER A 373 -25.79 19.50 -18.44
N THR A 374 -25.76 20.33 -19.48
CA THR A 374 -26.14 21.75 -19.37
C THR A 374 -27.29 21.87 -18.37
N PRO A 375 -27.31 22.85 -17.45
CA PRO A 375 -28.30 22.89 -16.39
C PRO A 375 -29.68 22.89 -17.04
N LYS A 376 -30.30 21.71 -17.09
CA LYS A 376 -31.62 21.60 -17.69
C LYS A 376 -32.52 22.47 -16.84
N SER A 377 -33.30 23.31 -17.52
CA SER A 377 -34.08 24.37 -16.91
C SER A 377 -34.83 23.89 -15.67
N ASN A 378 -35.12 24.79 -14.74
CA ASN A 378 -35.96 24.46 -13.58
C ASN A 378 -37.30 23.84 -14.00
N ASN A 379 -37.79 24.14 -15.21
CA ASN A 379 -38.95 23.48 -15.82
C ASN A 379 -38.70 21.99 -16.12
N PHE A 380 -37.54 21.62 -16.67
CA PHE A 380 -37.17 20.22 -16.88
C PHE A 380 -37.02 19.45 -15.55
N LYS A 381 -36.41 20.07 -14.53
CA LYS A 381 -36.31 19.47 -13.19
C LYS A 381 -37.68 19.26 -12.54
N ARG A 382 -38.62 20.19 -12.74
CA ARG A 382 -40.00 20.06 -12.25
C ARG A 382 -40.78 19.00 -13.04
N MET A 383 -40.56 18.90 -14.35
CA MET A 383 -41.15 17.86 -15.22
C MET A 383 -40.67 16.46 -14.85
N MET A 384 -39.39 16.30 -14.47
CA MET A 384 -38.78 15.03 -14.09
C MET A 384 -38.81 14.75 -12.58
N ARG A 385 -39.58 15.54 -11.81
CA ARG A 385 -39.71 15.39 -10.36
C ARG A 385 -40.39 14.06 -10.04
N GLY A 386 -39.74 13.21 -9.25
CA GLY A 386 -40.24 11.89 -8.84
C GLY A 386 -39.41 10.70 -9.34
N LEU A 387 -38.42 10.93 -10.21
CA LEU A 387 -37.52 9.85 -10.67
C LEU A 387 -36.60 9.30 -9.57
N ASP A 388 -36.18 10.15 -8.62
CA ASP A 388 -35.26 9.77 -7.55
C ASP A 388 -36.01 9.23 -6.32
N TYR A 389 -37.35 9.07 -6.40
CA TYR A 389 -38.17 8.60 -5.29
C TYR A 389 -38.05 7.08 -5.16
N ASN A 390 -37.49 6.63 -4.02
CA ASN A 390 -37.26 5.21 -3.73
C ASN A 390 -38.34 4.59 -2.85
N GLY A 391 -39.46 5.28 -2.59
CA GLY A 391 -40.56 4.74 -1.79
C GLY A 391 -40.46 4.94 -0.28
N ASP A 392 -39.63 5.88 0.22
CA ASP A 392 -39.34 6.04 1.65
C ASP A 392 -40.58 6.27 2.55
N GLN A 393 -41.70 6.73 1.99
CA GLN A 393 -42.96 7.01 2.71
C GLN A 393 -44.08 6.01 2.37
N GLU A 394 -43.81 5.00 1.55
CA GLU A 394 -44.81 4.00 1.17
C GLU A 394 -44.76 2.81 2.13
N ASN A 395 -45.90 2.51 2.76
CA ASN A 395 -45.99 1.41 3.74
C ASN A 395 -45.81 0.02 3.11
N ILE A 396 -46.10 -0.13 1.81
CA ILE A 396 -45.95 -1.38 1.06
C ILE A 396 -45.37 -1.04 -0.33
N ILE A 397 -44.08 -1.27 -0.52
CA ILE A 397 -43.41 -1.07 -1.82
C ILE A 397 -43.59 -2.35 -2.66
N HIS A 398 -44.50 -2.33 -3.64
CA HIS A 398 -44.61 -3.41 -4.61
C HIS A 398 -43.52 -3.24 -5.68
N ASN A 399 -42.40 -3.94 -5.52
CA ASN A 399 -41.31 -3.94 -6.48
C ASN A 399 -41.68 -4.74 -7.74
N ASP A 400 -42.59 -4.20 -8.57
CA ASP A 400 -42.97 -4.76 -9.89
C ASP A 400 -41.85 -4.65 -10.94
N THR A 401 -40.69 -4.13 -10.55
CA THR A 401 -39.48 -4.20 -11.37
C THR A 401 -39.02 -5.66 -11.49
N SER A 402 -39.55 -6.36 -12.49
CA SER A 402 -38.97 -7.58 -13.07
C SER A 402 -37.53 -7.39 -13.61
N LYS A 403 -36.97 -6.18 -13.47
CA LYS A 403 -35.55 -5.89 -13.58
C LYS A 403 -34.96 -5.78 -12.17
N PRO A 404 -34.53 -6.89 -11.53
CA PRO A 404 -33.65 -6.77 -10.38
C PRO A 404 -32.48 -5.85 -10.77
N GLN A 405 -32.15 -4.87 -9.94
CA GLN A 405 -30.97 -3.99 -10.05
C GLN A 405 -29.62 -4.76 -10.04
N GLN A 406 -29.64 -6.08 -10.24
CA GLN A 406 -28.60 -6.72 -11.02
C GLN A 406 -28.64 -6.14 -12.45
N GLN A 407 -28.12 -4.92 -12.58
CA GLN A 407 -27.66 -4.30 -13.82
C GLN A 407 -27.37 -5.44 -14.79
N GLN A 408 -28.15 -5.55 -15.87
CA GLN A 408 -27.84 -6.47 -16.95
C GLN A 408 -26.44 -6.06 -17.44
N ARG A 409 -25.38 -6.60 -16.81
CA ARG A 409 -24.01 -6.16 -17.07
C ARG A 409 -23.85 -6.40 -18.54
N ARG A 410 -23.62 -5.32 -19.30
CA ARG A 410 -23.69 -5.30 -20.77
C ARG A 410 -23.03 -6.57 -21.27
N ILE A 411 -23.82 -7.40 -21.94
CA ILE A 411 -23.35 -8.69 -22.49
C ILE A 411 -22.15 -8.36 -23.38
N ARG A 412 -21.05 -9.08 -23.19
CA ARG A 412 -19.82 -8.86 -23.95
C ARG A 412 -20.11 -9.10 -25.44
N PRO A 413 -19.42 -8.43 -26.38
CA PRO A 413 -19.71 -8.58 -27.81
C PRO A 413 -19.65 -10.05 -28.26
N PHE A 414 -18.62 -10.80 -27.86
CA PHE A 414 -18.51 -12.23 -28.20
C PHE A 414 -19.62 -13.10 -27.58
N GLU A 415 -20.08 -12.79 -26.35
CA GLU A 415 -21.22 -13.47 -25.73
C GLU A 415 -22.51 -13.23 -26.52
N ARG A 416 -22.67 -12.05 -27.14
CA ARG A 416 -23.81 -11.78 -28.03
C ARG A 416 -23.74 -12.65 -29.29
N CYS A 417 -22.56 -12.79 -29.91
CA CYS A 417 -22.37 -13.61 -31.10
C CYS A 417 -22.67 -15.09 -30.82
N ILE A 418 -22.15 -15.62 -29.71
CA ILE A 418 -22.43 -17.00 -29.25
C ILE A 418 -23.93 -17.19 -28.96
N ASN A 419 -24.57 -16.19 -28.34
CA ASN A 419 -26.01 -16.24 -28.05
C ASN A 419 -26.90 -16.17 -29.30
N LYS A 420 -26.41 -15.54 -30.38
CA LYS A 420 -27.07 -15.44 -31.69
C LYS A 420 -26.71 -16.63 -32.61
N PHE A 421 -26.00 -17.64 -32.10
CA PHE A 421 -25.51 -18.80 -32.88
C PHE A 421 -24.61 -18.41 -34.07
N LYS A 422 -23.96 -17.24 -34.00
CA LYS A 422 -23.03 -16.76 -35.00
C LYS A 422 -21.61 -17.14 -34.60
N TRP A 423 -21.19 -18.35 -34.99
CA TRP A 423 -19.93 -18.96 -34.54
C TRP A 423 -18.69 -18.36 -35.20
N SER A 424 -18.75 -18.04 -36.49
CA SER A 424 -17.67 -17.37 -37.23
C SER A 424 -17.39 -15.98 -36.65
N GLU A 425 -18.43 -15.14 -36.54
CA GLU A 425 -18.30 -13.80 -35.95
C GLU A 425 -17.83 -13.84 -34.48
N ALA A 426 -18.19 -14.90 -33.73
CA ALA A 426 -17.73 -15.09 -32.36
C ALA A 426 -16.22 -15.37 -32.28
N LEU A 427 -15.68 -16.10 -33.26
CA LEU A 427 -14.24 -16.35 -33.39
C LEU A 427 -13.49 -15.08 -33.77
N ASP A 428 -14.03 -14.26 -34.68
CA ASP A 428 -13.40 -12.98 -35.07
C ASP A 428 -13.32 -12.00 -33.90
N CYS A 429 -14.35 -12.00 -33.05
CA CYS A 429 -14.35 -11.22 -31.81
C CYS A 429 -13.22 -11.60 -30.85
N ALA A 430 -12.65 -12.81 -30.95
CA ALA A 430 -11.54 -13.25 -30.11
C ALA A 430 -10.20 -12.60 -30.51
N PHE A 431 -10.02 -12.27 -31.78
CA PHE A 431 -8.73 -11.80 -32.31
C PHE A 431 -8.63 -10.28 -32.47
N VAL A 432 -9.53 -9.53 -31.82
CA VAL A 432 -9.47 -8.06 -31.78
C VAL A 432 -8.21 -7.60 -31.02
N PRO A 433 -7.42 -6.66 -31.56
CA PRO A 433 -6.24 -6.14 -30.88
C PRO A 433 -6.60 -5.54 -29.51
N GLY A 434 -5.83 -5.87 -28.48
CA GLY A 434 -6.08 -5.44 -27.10
C GLY A 434 -7.01 -6.35 -26.30
N MET A 435 -7.50 -7.46 -26.86
CA MET A 435 -8.22 -8.47 -26.08
C MET A 435 -7.27 -9.22 -25.13
N ALA A 436 -7.70 -9.39 -23.87
CA ALA A 436 -6.92 -10.14 -22.88
C ALA A 436 -6.80 -11.61 -23.27
N LYS A 437 -5.60 -12.20 -23.14
CA LYS A 437 -5.32 -13.61 -23.48
C LYS A 437 -6.29 -14.60 -22.81
N GLU A 438 -6.68 -14.35 -21.56
CA GLU A 438 -7.64 -15.18 -20.83
C GLU A 438 -9.02 -15.20 -21.51
N LEU A 439 -9.45 -14.07 -22.10
CA LEU A 439 -10.72 -13.97 -22.79
C LEU A 439 -10.69 -14.68 -24.14
N THR A 440 -9.59 -14.57 -24.89
CA THR A 440 -9.45 -15.27 -26.18
C THR A 440 -9.50 -16.78 -25.97
N VAL A 441 -8.79 -17.28 -24.96
CA VAL A 441 -8.83 -18.70 -24.55
C VAL A 441 -10.24 -19.10 -24.13
N THR A 442 -10.94 -18.26 -23.36
CA THR A 442 -12.31 -18.55 -22.94
C THR A 442 -13.22 -18.79 -24.15
N ILE A 443 -13.10 -17.96 -25.20
CA ILE A 443 -13.89 -18.12 -26.42
C ILE A 443 -13.54 -19.43 -27.13
N LEU A 444 -12.25 -19.72 -27.30
CA LEU A 444 -11.78 -20.95 -27.95
C LEU A 444 -12.20 -22.22 -27.19
N GLN A 445 -12.15 -22.18 -25.85
CA GLN A 445 -12.62 -23.27 -24.99
C GLN A 445 -14.13 -23.45 -25.08
N GLU A 446 -14.92 -22.38 -25.08
CA GLU A 446 -16.39 -22.47 -25.23
C GLU A 446 -16.80 -23.00 -26.60
N LEU A 447 -16.16 -22.55 -27.68
CA LEU A 447 -16.39 -23.07 -29.02
C LEU A 447 -16.00 -24.56 -29.12
N ARG A 448 -14.90 -24.97 -28.49
CA ARG A 448 -14.49 -26.37 -28.35
C ARG A 448 -15.51 -27.19 -27.55
N LYS A 449 -15.92 -26.70 -26.38
CA LYS A 449 -16.89 -27.38 -25.49
C LYS A 449 -18.25 -27.59 -26.15
N ARG A 450 -18.66 -26.65 -27.01
CA ARG A 450 -19.90 -26.74 -27.79
C ARG A 450 -19.76 -27.60 -29.07
N GLY A 451 -18.56 -28.10 -29.37
CA GLY A 451 -18.30 -28.91 -30.57
C GLY A 451 -18.42 -28.13 -31.88
N LYS A 452 -18.25 -26.80 -31.85
CA LYS A 452 -18.45 -25.92 -33.02
C LYS A 452 -17.14 -25.40 -33.62
N ILE A 453 -16.02 -26.10 -33.44
CA ILE A 453 -14.70 -25.71 -34.00
C ILE A 453 -14.77 -25.65 -35.53
N ARG A 454 -15.15 -26.75 -36.19
CA ARG A 454 -15.29 -26.81 -37.66
C ARG A 454 -16.29 -25.77 -38.17
N VAL A 455 -17.39 -25.56 -37.45
CA VAL A 455 -18.42 -24.57 -37.81
C VAL A 455 -17.90 -23.14 -37.75
N ALA A 456 -17.08 -22.81 -36.76
CA ALA A 456 -16.45 -21.49 -36.65
C ALA A 456 -15.38 -21.25 -37.72
N LEU A 457 -14.75 -22.33 -38.19
CA LEU A 457 -13.68 -22.32 -39.19
C LEU A 457 -14.15 -22.48 -40.63
N TYR A 458 -15.42 -22.78 -40.92
CA TYR A 458 -15.89 -22.87 -42.31
C TYR A 458 -15.82 -21.51 -43.04
N ASN A 459 -15.54 -21.56 -44.34
CA ASN A 459 -15.49 -20.41 -45.25
C ASN A 459 -14.54 -19.30 -44.78
N ARG A 460 -13.31 -19.69 -44.42
CA ARG A 460 -12.26 -18.76 -44.03
C ARG A 460 -11.26 -18.60 -45.16
N ASP A 461 -10.94 -17.35 -45.43
CA ASP A 461 -9.89 -16.97 -46.38
C ASP A 461 -8.56 -16.79 -45.65
N GLU A 462 -7.48 -16.70 -46.42
CA GLU A 462 -6.12 -16.45 -45.95
C GLU A 462 -6.03 -15.31 -44.91
N THR A 463 -6.65 -14.17 -45.20
CA THR A 463 -6.65 -12.97 -44.34
C THR A 463 -7.34 -13.19 -43.00
N THR A 464 -8.32 -14.09 -42.95
CA THR A 464 -9.08 -14.38 -41.73
C THR A 464 -8.46 -15.49 -40.89
N LEU A 465 -7.63 -16.35 -41.50
CA LEU A 465 -6.87 -17.40 -40.81
C LEU A 465 -5.56 -16.87 -40.22
N GLU A 466 -4.95 -15.88 -40.86
CA GLU A 466 -3.66 -15.31 -40.42
C GLU A 466 -3.67 -14.86 -38.94
N PRO A 467 -4.67 -14.11 -38.42
CA PRO A 467 -4.70 -13.70 -37.02
C PRO A 467 -4.81 -14.88 -36.05
N LEU A 468 -5.53 -15.94 -36.45
CA LEU A 468 -5.66 -17.15 -35.66
C LEU A 468 -4.33 -17.90 -35.56
N LEU A 469 -3.64 -18.10 -36.68
CA LEU A 469 -2.33 -18.78 -36.70
C LEU A 469 -1.26 -17.97 -35.96
N ASN A 470 -1.23 -16.65 -36.15
CA ASN A 470 -0.34 -15.75 -35.42
C ASN A 470 -0.60 -15.78 -33.90
N TRP A 471 -1.86 -15.89 -33.49
CA TRP A 471 -2.20 -16.08 -32.08
C TRP A 471 -1.81 -17.47 -31.59
N CYS A 472 -2.04 -18.54 -32.35
CA CYS A 472 -1.62 -19.90 -32.03
C CYS A 472 -0.10 -20.01 -31.85
N LEU A 473 0.68 -19.29 -32.67
CA LEU A 473 2.14 -19.19 -32.55
C LEU A 473 2.59 -18.55 -31.23
N ARG A 474 1.79 -17.65 -30.64
CA ARG A 474 2.03 -17.09 -29.30
C ARG A 474 1.42 -17.97 -28.20
N GLY A 475 0.32 -18.67 -28.51
CA GLY A 475 -0.43 -19.50 -27.58
C GLY A 475 0.26 -20.84 -27.26
N ILE A 476 1.04 -21.38 -28.20
CA ILE A 476 1.77 -22.65 -28.02
C ILE A 476 2.87 -22.55 -26.95
N GLU A 477 3.40 -21.35 -26.70
CA GLU A 477 4.41 -21.10 -25.65
C GLU A 477 3.83 -21.20 -24.23
N ASP A 478 2.51 -20.98 -24.05
CA ASP A 478 1.87 -21.07 -22.74
C ASP A 478 1.29 -22.47 -22.51
N VAL A 479 1.84 -23.17 -21.52
CA VAL A 479 1.44 -24.54 -21.12
C VAL A 479 -0.06 -24.63 -20.84
N ARG A 480 -0.67 -23.55 -20.32
CA ARG A 480 -2.09 -23.52 -19.92
C ARG A 480 -3.05 -23.69 -21.09
N PHE A 481 -2.66 -23.25 -22.29
CA PHE A 481 -3.53 -23.19 -23.45
C PHE A 481 -3.06 -24.09 -24.60
N CYS A 482 -1.86 -24.68 -24.48
CA CYS A 482 -1.26 -25.54 -25.49
C CYS A 482 -2.20 -26.64 -26.00
N SER A 483 -2.94 -27.33 -25.11
CA SER A 483 -3.89 -28.37 -25.52
C SER A 483 -5.05 -27.86 -26.37
N ILE A 484 -5.54 -26.64 -26.10
CA ILE A 484 -6.61 -26.03 -26.88
C ILE A 484 -6.04 -25.58 -28.22
N VAL A 485 -4.92 -24.88 -28.20
CA VAL A 485 -4.22 -24.41 -29.41
C VAL A 485 -3.92 -25.58 -30.36
N ALA A 486 -3.47 -26.71 -29.83
CA ALA A 486 -3.20 -27.92 -30.61
C ALA A 486 -4.44 -28.44 -31.36
N ASP A 487 -5.60 -28.53 -30.71
CA ASP A 487 -6.84 -28.95 -31.36
C ASP A 487 -7.25 -28.00 -32.49
N TRP A 488 -7.12 -26.69 -32.25
CA TRP A 488 -7.45 -25.68 -33.26
C TRP A 488 -6.51 -25.75 -34.46
N ILE A 489 -5.20 -25.90 -34.24
CA ILE A 489 -4.22 -26.08 -35.32
C ILE A 489 -4.52 -27.37 -36.09
N ALA A 490 -4.80 -28.47 -35.42
CA ALA A 490 -5.08 -29.75 -36.05
C ALA A 490 -6.28 -29.66 -37.00
N VAL A 491 -7.38 -29.02 -36.57
CA VAL A 491 -8.57 -28.84 -37.41
C VAL A 491 -8.30 -27.86 -38.56
N VAL A 492 -7.50 -26.81 -38.35
CA VAL A 492 -7.12 -25.89 -39.44
C VAL A 492 -6.31 -26.62 -40.51
N LEU A 493 -5.34 -27.45 -40.12
CA LEU A 493 -4.55 -28.25 -41.07
C LEU A 493 -5.41 -29.29 -41.81
N GLU A 494 -6.36 -29.92 -41.10
CA GLU A 494 -7.29 -30.89 -41.69
C GLU A 494 -8.22 -30.25 -42.75
N LEU A 495 -8.75 -29.05 -42.48
CA LEU A 495 -9.71 -28.38 -43.38
C LEU A 495 -9.04 -27.63 -44.54
N TYR A 496 -7.89 -27.00 -44.29
CA TYR A 496 -7.29 -26.03 -45.21
C TYR A 496 -5.96 -26.49 -45.84
N GLY A 497 -5.52 -27.72 -45.54
CA GLY A 497 -4.24 -28.29 -45.98
C GLY A 497 -4.02 -28.21 -47.49
N ASN A 498 -4.99 -28.65 -48.30
CA ASN A 498 -4.81 -28.78 -49.76
C ASN A 498 -5.19 -27.51 -50.55
N ASN A 499 -6.10 -26.68 -50.03
CA ASN A 499 -6.71 -25.62 -50.84
C ASN A 499 -6.12 -24.23 -50.61
N ILE A 500 -5.80 -23.88 -49.35
CA ILE A 500 -5.42 -22.50 -49.00
C ILE A 500 -3.95 -22.44 -48.58
N ILE A 501 -3.46 -23.46 -47.87
CA ILE A 501 -2.07 -23.50 -47.40
C ILE A 501 -1.09 -23.73 -48.55
N GLU A 502 -1.43 -24.56 -49.55
CA GLU A 502 -0.54 -24.78 -50.70
C GLU A 502 -0.45 -23.55 -51.61
N ASN A 503 -1.54 -22.80 -51.74
CA ASN A 503 -1.63 -21.65 -52.63
C ASN A 503 -1.08 -20.34 -52.02
N SER A 504 -1.04 -20.21 -50.69
CA SER A 504 -0.53 -19.01 -50.01
C SER A 504 0.89 -19.23 -49.47
N PRO A 505 1.89 -18.44 -49.92
CA PRO A 505 3.24 -18.49 -49.36
C PRO A 505 3.31 -17.91 -47.94
N VAL A 506 2.41 -16.98 -47.58
CA VAL A 506 2.39 -16.34 -46.26
C VAL A 506 2.01 -17.34 -45.17
N LEU A 507 0.96 -18.14 -45.41
CA LEU A 507 0.54 -19.17 -44.47
C LEU A 507 1.58 -20.28 -44.33
N GLN A 508 2.29 -20.62 -45.41
CA GLN A 508 3.39 -21.59 -45.36
C GLN A 508 4.51 -21.11 -44.44
N GLN A 509 4.90 -19.83 -44.54
CA GLN A 509 5.91 -19.26 -43.65
C GLN A 509 5.48 -19.35 -42.19
N ILE A 510 4.23 -18.98 -41.86
CA ILE A 510 3.71 -19.07 -40.49
C ILE A 510 3.69 -20.53 -40.00
N LEU A 511 3.40 -21.50 -40.86
CA LEU A 511 3.44 -22.92 -40.50
C LEU A 511 4.86 -23.46 -40.29
N ILE A 512 5.83 -22.98 -41.05
CA ILE A 512 7.26 -23.29 -40.83
C ILE A 512 7.69 -22.75 -39.46
N ASP A 513 7.32 -21.53 -39.14
CA ASP A 513 7.60 -20.92 -37.84
C ASP A 513 6.90 -21.67 -36.70
N LEU A 514 5.63 -22.04 -36.90
CA LEU A 514 4.85 -22.85 -35.97
C LEU A 514 5.54 -24.20 -35.72
N ARG A 515 5.99 -24.88 -36.78
CA ARG A 515 6.72 -26.17 -36.67
C ARG A 515 8.00 -26.01 -35.85
N ASN A 516 8.77 -24.96 -36.11
CA ASN A 516 10.00 -24.69 -35.38
C ASN A 516 9.72 -24.40 -33.90
N LYS A 517 8.68 -23.62 -33.60
CA LYS A 517 8.23 -23.39 -32.22
C LYS A 517 7.77 -24.67 -31.52
N VAL A 518 6.97 -25.50 -32.18
CA VAL A 518 6.51 -26.78 -31.62
C VAL A 518 7.71 -27.69 -31.31
N ARG A 519 8.73 -27.75 -32.17
CA ARG A 519 9.98 -28.48 -31.86
C ARG A 519 10.68 -27.94 -30.62
N ASN A 520 10.76 -26.63 -30.47
CA ASN A 520 11.37 -25.99 -29.31
C ASN A 520 10.59 -26.29 -28.02
N GLU A 521 9.25 -26.24 -28.05
CA GLU A 521 8.42 -26.60 -26.90
C GLU A 521 8.52 -28.09 -26.54
N ILE A 522 8.61 -28.98 -27.54
CA ILE A 522 8.91 -30.41 -27.31
C ILE A 522 10.27 -30.59 -26.63
N HIS A 523 11.28 -29.82 -27.04
CA HIS A 523 12.59 -29.85 -26.42
C HIS A 523 12.53 -29.41 -24.94
N LYS A 524 11.89 -28.27 -24.64
CA LYS A 524 11.66 -27.80 -23.26
C LYS A 524 10.90 -28.82 -22.42
N ALA A 525 9.87 -29.47 -22.98
CA ALA A 525 9.10 -30.50 -22.28
C ALA A 525 9.95 -31.74 -21.96
N LYS A 526 10.82 -32.17 -22.89
CA LYS A 526 11.78 -33.27 -22.66
C LYS A 526 12.78 -32.93 -21.56
N GLU A 527 13.31 -31.72 -21.55
CA GLU A 527 14.22 -31.26 -20.49
C GLU A 527 13.53 -31.17 -19.13
N ALA A 528 12.31 -30.60 -19.08
CA ALA A 528 11.50 -30.58 -17.85
C ALA A 528 11.27 -32.00 -17.29
N LYS A 529 10.99 -32.98 -18.15
CA LYS A 529 10.84 -34.38 -17.74
C LYS A 529 12.14 -34.99 -17.19
N ARG A 530 13.30 -34.62 -17.75
CA ARG A 530 14.61 -35.03 -17.21
C ARG A 530 14.86 -34.44 -15.83
N ILE A 531 14.55 -33.15 -15.64
CA ILE A 531 14.68 -32.46 -14.34
C ILE A 531 13.74 -33.09 -13.31
N GLU A 532 12.51 -33.42 -13.69
CA GLU A 532 11.57 -34.14 -12.83
C GLU A 532 12.15 -35.49 -12.37
N GLY A 533 12.76 -36.26 -13.29
CA GLY A 533 13.45 -37.50 -12.95
C GLY A 533 14.66 -37.32 -12.02
N MET A 534 15.45 -36.26 -12.22
CA MET A 534 16.55 -35.89 -11.31
C MET A 534 16.04 -35.48 -9.92
N LEU A 535 14.93 -34.75 -9.84
CA LEU A 535 14.30 -34.37 -8.58
C LEU A 535 13.73 -35.60 -7.86
N GLN A 536 13.08 -36.51 -8.59
CA GLN A 536 12.56 -37.75 -8.03
C GLN A 536 13.66 -38.64 -7.43
N LEU A 537 14.86 -38.61 -8.01
CA LEU A 537 16.04 -39.29 -7.46
C LEU A 537 16.52 -38.65 -6.14
N LEU A 538 16.35 -37.34 -5.94
CA LEU A 538 16.70 -36.66 -4.69
C LEU A 538 15.69 -36.92 -3.57
N THR A 539 14.47 -37.34 -3.91
CA THR A 539 13.40 -37.61 -2.94
C THR A 539 13.32 -39.07 -2.50
N ASN A 540 13.81 -40.00 -3.32
CA ASN A 540 13.92 -41.43 -3.01
C ASN A 540 15.27 -41.73 -2.38
#